data_AF-A0A818W8N8-F1
#
_entry.id   AF-A0A818W8N8-F1
#
_cell.length_a   1.000
_cell.length_b   1.000
_cell.length_c   1.000
_cell.angle_alpha   90.00
_cell.angle_beta   90.00
_cell.angle_gamma   90.00
#
_symmetry.space_group_name_H-M   'P 1'
#
loop_
_entity.id
_entity.type
_entity.pdbx_description
1 polymer ?
#
loop_
_entity_poly.entity_id
_entity_poly.type
_entity_poly.pdbx_seq_one_letter_code
_entity_poly.pdbx_strand_id
1 'polypeptide(L)'
;MDREALRPWLLYLKLFITALNKLPSFKGTVWRGIPESTNFNLGDYAVQTWWAVTSTSKDLKIIEPYLGETGALYAIETINGKDISQYAAIPSEQEVILMPGTRIHVTSEPLQVNNGPLMLSFEEW
;
A
#
# COMPACT_ATOMS: atom_id res chain seq x y z
N MET A 1 -19.42 5.45 -3.32
CA MET A 1 -18.59 6.00 -4.42
C MET A 1 -19.53 6.43 -5.53
N ASP A 2 -19.48 7.70 -5.91
CA ASP A 2 -20.26 8.23 -7.04
C ASP A 2 -19.62 7.79 -8.36
N ARG A 3 -20.38 7.08 -9.20
CA ARG A 3 -19.89 6.53 -10.47
C ARG A 3 -19.71 7.61 -11.53
N GLU A 4 -20.53 8.66 -11.52
CA GLU A 4 -20.44 9.74 -12.50
C GLU A 4 -19.21 10.61 -12.23
N ALA A 5 -18.87 10.80 -10.95
CA ALA A 5 -17.65 11.51 -10.55
C ALA A 5 -16.35 10.83 -11.04
N LEU A 6 -16.38 9.52 -11.31
CA LEU A 6 -15.23 8.78 -11.84
C LEU A 6 -15.07 8.89 -13.35
N ARG A 7 -16.14 9.24 -14.08
CA ARG A 7 -16.16 9.23 -15.54
C ARG A 7 -15.01 10.06 -16.17
N PRO A 8 -14.66 11.26 -15.66
CA PRO A 8 -13.53 12.03 -16.19
C PRO A 8 -12.18 11.31 -16.04
N TRP A 9 -12.04 10.43 -15.05
CA TRP A 9 -10.78 9.77 -14.69
C TRP A 9 -10.56 8.43 -15.39
N LEU A 10 -11.56 7.87 -16.08
CA LEU A 10 -11.47 6.53 -16.68
C LEU A 10 -10.32 6.39 -17.69
N LEU A 11 -10.06 7.43 -18.49
CA LEU A 11 -8.94 7.41 -19.44
C LEU A 11 -7.59 7.44 -18.72
N TYR A 12 -7.48 8.25 -17.67
CA TYR A 12 -6.28 8.29 -16.83
C TYR A 12 -6.04 6.95 -16.13
N LEU A 13 -7.07 6.38 -15.50
CA LEU A 13 -6.98 5.08 -14.83
C LEU A 13 -6.60 3.97 -15.81
N LYS A 14 -7.19 3.97 -17.01
CA LYS A 14 -6.82 3.01 -18.07
C LYS A 14 -5.35 3.17 -18.46
N LEU A 15 -4.87 4.40 -18.68
CA LEU A 15 -3.48 4.68 -19.01
C LEU A 15 -2.54 4.21 -17.89
N PHE A 16 -2.84 4.59 -16.65
CA PHE A 16 -2.05 4.28 -15.47
C PHE A 16 -1.94 2.77 -15.25
N ILE A 17 -3.07 2.05 -15.22
CA ILE A 17 -3.10 0.59 -15.07
C ILE A 17 -2.39 -0.11 -16.24
N THR A 18 -2.54 0.39 -17.47
CA THR A 18 -1.84 -0.17 -18.64
C THR A 18 -0.32 0.02 -18.53
N ALA A 19 0.14 1.18 -18.04
CA ALA A 19 1.56 1.45 -17.84
C ALA A 19 2.15 0.53 -16.75
N LEU A 20 1.47 0.40 -15.61
CA LEU A 20 1.90 -0.50 -14.52
C LEU A 20 2.01 -1.96 -14.96
N ASN A 21 1.11 -2.44 -15.82
CA ASN A 21 1.17 -3.80 -16.37
C ASN A 21 2.38 -4.06 -17.28
N LYS A 22 3.03 -3.02 -17.80
CA LYS A 22 4.27 -3.17 -18.59
C LYS A 22 5.52 -3.27 -17.73
N LEU A 23 5.43 -2.91 -16.45
CA LEU A 23 6.56 -2.96 -15.53
C LEU A 23 6.75 -4.39 -15.00
N PRO A 24 8.02 -4.83 -14.81
CA PRO A 24 8.29 -6.09 -14.16
C PRO A 24 7.71 -6.10 -12.74
N SER A 25 7.38 -7.29 -12.25
CA SER A 25 6.98 -7.43 -10.84
C SER A 25 8.20 -7.32 -9.93
N PHE A 26 8.10 -6.45 -8.94
CA PHE A 26 8.98 -6.36 -7.79
C PHE A 26 8.53 -7.36 -6.74
N LYS A 27 9.50 -8.02 -6.11
CA LYS A 27 9.29 -8.93 -4.97
C LYS A 27 10.10 -8.46 -3.78
N GLY A 28 9.47 -8.39 -2.61
CA GLY A 28 10.09 -8.05 -1.33
C GLY A 28 9.19 -7.19 -0.44
N THR A 29 9.76 -6.75 0.68
CA THR A 29 9.05 -5.94 1.67
C THR A 29 8.84 -4.50 1.17
N VAL A 30 7.62 -4.01 1.30
CA VAL A 30 7.26 -2.61 1.14
C VAL A 30 6.50 -2.09 2.35
N TRP A 31 6.57 -0.78 2.56
CA TRP A 31 6.08 -0.10 3.75
C TRP A 31 4.98 0.90 3.39
N ARG A 32 3.95 0.98 4.23
CA ARG A 32 2.90 2.00 4.11
C ARG A 32 2.53 2.55 5.48
N GLY A 33 2.49 3.87 5.57
CA GLY A 33 2.03 4.58 6.76
C GLY A 33 0.56 4.95 6.61
N ILE A 34 -0.20 4.68 7.66
CA ILE A 34 -1.62 5.02 7.76
C ILE A 34 -1.79 6.00 8.92
N PRO A 35 -2.31 7.21 8.66
CA PRO A 35 -2.58 8.17 9.73
C PRO A 35 -3.65 7.70 10.73
N GLU A 36 -3.56 8.24 11.94
CA GLU A 36 -4.39 7.99 13.14
C GLU A 36 -5.92 7.90 12.91
N SER A 37 -6.47 8.58 11.90
CA SER A 37 -7.93 8.65 11.68
C SER A 37 -8.54 7.37 11.09
N THR A 38 -7.74 6.34 10.82
CA THR A 38 -8.20 5.15 10.12
C THR A 38 -8.50 4.01 11.10
N ASN A 39 -9.76 3.85 11.49
CA ASN A 39 -10.21 2.69 12.27
C ASN A 39 -9.96 1.41 11.46
N PHE A 40 -8.90 0.68 11.80
CA PHE A 40 -8.55 -0.56 11.12
C PHE A 40 -9.25 -1.73 11.80
N ASN A 41 -10.26 -2.30 11.12
CA ASN A 41 -10.88 -3.54 11.54
C ASN A 41 -10.15 -4.70 10.85
N LEU A 42 -9.26 -5.33 11.60
CA LEU A 42 -8.77 -6.65 11.28
C LEU A 42 -9.93 -7.61 11.54
N GLY A 43 -10.78 -7.82 10.55
CA GLY A 43 -11.64 -9.00 10.55
C GLY A 43 -10.79 -10.26 10.73
N ASP A 44 -11.44 -11.38 11.05
CA ASP A 44 -10.80 -12.70 11.12
C ASP A 44 -9.76 -12.84 10.01
N TYR A 45 -8.54 -13.31 10.33
CA TYR A 45 -7.29 -13.49 9.56
C TYR A 45 -7.41 -14.02 8.10
N ALA A 46 -8.39 -13.52 7.36
CA ALA A 46 -8.82 -13.94 6.06
C ALA A 46 -8.14 -13.05 5.03
N VAL A 47 -8.01 -13.60 3.82
CA VAL A 47 -7.49 -12.87 2.68
C VAL A 47 -8.40 -11.69 2.36
N GLN A 48 -7.86 -10.48 2.43
CA GLN A 48 -8.54 -9.24 2.07
C GLN A 48 -8.15 -8.82 0.65
N THR A 49 -9.11 -8.26 -0.10
CA THR A 49 -8.83 -7.67 -1.41
C THR A 49 -8.77 -6.15 -1.29
N TRP A 50 -7.61 -5.58 -1.59
CA TRP A 50 -7.41 -4.13 -1.68
C TRP A 50 -7.78 -3.65 -3.08
N TRP A 51 -9.00 -3.14 -3.22
CA TRP A 51 -9.54 -2.69 -4.51
C TRP A 51 -8.93 -1.39 -5.03
N ALA A 52 -8.32 -0.58 -4.16
CA ALA A 52 -7.70 0.67 -4.54
C ALA A 52 -6.25 0.47 -5.00
N VAL A 53 -5.75 1.40 -5.81
CA VAL A 53 -4.30 1.56 -6.00
C VAL A 53 -3.68 1.87 -4.65
N THR A 54 -2.69 1.08 -4.23
CA THR A 54 -2.03 1.30 -2.95
C THR A 54 -0.57 1.68 -3.17
N SER A 55 -0.23 2.90 -2.76
CA SER A 55 1.15 3.40 -2.76
C SER A 55 1.90 2.90 -1.53
N THR A 56 3.16 2.50 -1.73
CA THR A 56 4.06 1.97 -0.70
C THR A 56 5.49 2.40 -1.03
N SER A 57 6.41 2.31 -0.08
CA SER A 57 7.83 2.58 -0.29
C SER A 57 8.69 1.36 0.05
N LYS A 58 9.82 1.20 -0.64
CA LYS A 58 10.87 0.25 -0.21
C LYS A 58 11.67 0.74 1.00
N ASP A 59 11.61 2.04 1.30
CA ASP A 59 12.36 2.67 2.39
C ASP A 59 11.44 3.07 3.54
N LEU A 60 11.60 2.41 4.68
CA LEU A 60 10.82 2.69 5.89
C LEU A 60 10.96 4.16 6.34
N LYS A 61 12.12 4.79 6.13
CA LYS A 61 12.38 6.18 6.56
C LYS A 61 11.51 7.19 5.82
N ILE A 62 11.08 6.86 4.60
CA ILE A 62 10.13 7.67 3.84
C ILE A 62 8.75 7.61 4.50
N ILE A 63 8.42 6.50 5.15
CA ILE A 63 7.10 6.26 5.74
C ILE A 63 6.96 6.83 7.17
N GLU A 64 8.04 6.86 7.95
CA GLU A 64 8.03 7.32 9.36
C GLU A 64 7.25 8.64 9.59
N PRO A 65 7.40 9.70 8.76
CA PRO A 65 6.67 10.95 8.96
C PRO A 65 5.15 10.84 8.80
N TYR A 66 4.65 9.80 8.13
CA TYR A 66 3.22 9.59 7.87
C TYR A 66 2.50 8.84 9.00
N LEU A 67 3.22 8.30 9.98
CA LEU A 67 2.64 7.51 11.08
C LEU A 67 1.98 8.38 12.16
N GLY A 68 2.53 9.58 12.42
CA GLY A 68 2.11 10.37 13.58
C GLY A 68 2.37 9.64 14.91
N GLU A 69 1.65 10.01 15.97
CA GLU A 69 1.82 9.42 17.30
C GLU A 69 1.16 8.04 17.44
N THR A 70 0.01 7.84 16.79
CA THR A 70 -0.88 6.68 17.02
C THR A 70 -1.36 6.03 15.72
N GLY A 71 -0.76 6.35 14.56
CA GLY A 71 -1.11 5.73 13.28
C GLY A 71 -0.69 4.27 13.18
N ALA A 72 -0.70 3.73 11.97
CA ALA A 72 -0.33 2.34 11.71
C ALA A 72 0.75 2.21 10.63
N LEU A 73 1.72 1.33 10.87
CA LEU A 73 2.75 0.93 9.93
C LEU A 73 2.42 -0.44 9.35
N TYR A 74 2.29 -0.51 8.03
CA TYR A 74 2.08 -1.77 7.32
C TYR A 74 3.40 -2.23 6.71
N ALA A 75 3.85 -3.41 7.09
CA ALA A 75 4.91 -4.16 6.45
C ALA A 75 4.26 -5.18 5.50
N ILE A 76 4.54 -5.10 4.21
CA ILE A 76 3.85 -5.92 3.21
C ILE A 76 4.90 -6.65 2.37
N GLU A 77 4.92 -7.97 2.45
CA GLU A 77 5.67 -8.80 1.50
C GLU A 77 4.87 -8.91 0.20
N THR A 78 5.32 -8.21 -0.84
CA THR A 78 4.67 -8.23 -2.16
C THR A 78 5.43 -9.13 -3.13
N ILE A 79 4.68 -9.77 -4.04
CA ILE A 79 5.19 -10.55 -5.17
C ILE A 79 4.88 -9.93 -6.54
N ASN A 80 3.90 -9.02 -6.61
CA ASN A 80 3.50 -8.35 -7.87
C ASN A 80 3.60 -6.82 -7.83
N GLY A 81 4.23 -6.24 -6.80
CA GLY A 81 4.43 -4.80 -6.68
C GLY A 81 5.07 -4.21 -7.92
N LYS A 82 4.72 -2.97 -8.26
CA LYS A 82 5.25 -2.26 -9.43
C LYS A 82 6.15 -1.13 -8.96
N ASP A 83 7.45 -1.34 -9.05
CA ASP A 83 8.45 -0.31 -8.76
C ASP A 83 8.36 0.80 -9.80
N ILE A 84 7.94 1.98 -9.36
CA ILE A 84 7.81 3.17 -10.21
C ILE A 84 8.86 4.23 -9.89
N SER A 85 9.88 3.92 -9.08
CA SER A 85 10.89 4.88 -8.64
C SER A 85 11.59 5.62 -9.78
N GLN A 86 11.78 4.97 -10.94
CA GLN A 86 12.39 5.57 -12.13
C GLN A 86 11.45 6.52 -12.91
N TYR A 87 10.15 6.50 -12.60
CA TYR A 87 9.12 7.30 -13.26
C TYR A 87 8.43 8.30 -12.31
N ALA A 88 8.62 8.13 -11.00
CA ALA A 88 8.05 8.97 -9.97
C ALA A 88 8.62 10.40 -10.02
N ALA A 89 7.79 11.38 -9.66
CA ALA A 89 8.23 12.77 -9.54
C ALA A 89 9.29 12.94 -8.43
N ILE A 90 9.30 12.05 -7.44
CA ILE A 90 10.24 12.03 -6.32
C ILE A 90 10.90 10.64 -6.25
N PRO A 91 11.93 10.35 -7.06
CA PRO A 91 12.54 9.02 -7.13
C PRO A 91 13.09 8.49 -5.79
N SER A 92 13.49 9.40 -4.89
CA SER A 92 14.00 9.05 -3.55
C SER A 92 12.96 8.41 -2.65
N GLU A 93 11.67 8.54 -2.95
CA GLU A 93 10.60 7.84 -2.21
C GLU A 93 10.61 6.32 -2.47
N GLN A 94 11.33 5.86 -3.49
CA GLN A 94 11.42 4.44 -3.85
C GLN A 94 10.04 3.76 -3.95
N GLU A 95 9.09 4.48 -4.57
CA GLU A 95 7.68 4.11 -4.57
C GLU A 95 7.42 2.81 -5.34
N VAL A 96 6.64 1.94 -4.72
CA VAL A 96 6.11 0.70 -5.28
C VAL A 96 4.59 0.75 -5.20
N ILE A 97 3.93 0.50 -6.33
CA ILE A 97 2.47 0.44 -6.40
C ILE A 97 2.00 -1.01 -6.27
N LEU A 98 1.09 -1.27 -5.34
CA LEU A 98 0.26 -2.48 -5.35
C LEU A 98 -0.98 -2.22 -6.21
N MET A 99 -1.26 -3.15 -7.11
CA MET A 99 -2.32 -3.01 -8.11
C MET A 99 -3.71 -3.04 -7.45
N PRO A 100 -4.72 -2.37 -8.05
CA PRO A 100 -6.11 -2.60 -7.69
C PRO A 100 -6.45 -4.11 -7.73
N GLY A 101 -7.08 -4.60 -6.68
CA GLY A 101 -7.40 -6.02 -6.54
C GLY A 101 -6.28 -6.86 -5.93
N THR A 102 -5.19 -6.26 -5.43
CA THR A 102 -4.16 -6.98 -4.68
C THR A 102 -4.81 -7.70 -3.50
N ARG A 103 -4.51 -8.99 -3.35
CA ARG A 103 -5.01 -9.81 -2.26
C ARG A 103 -3.90 -9.95 -1.24
N ILE A 104 -4.22 -9.68 0.02
CA ILE A 104 -3.27 -9.78 1.12
C ILE A 104 -3.88 -10.54 2.28
N HIS A 105 -3.03 -11.10 3.14
CA HIS A 105 -3.46 -11.66 4.41
C HIS A 105 -2.51 -11.23 5.51
N VAL A 106 -3.03 -11.18 6.73
CA VAL A 106 -2.27 -10.80 7.92
C VAL A 106 -1.42 -11.99 8.36
N THR A 107 -0.14 -11.76 8.61
CA THR A 107 0.82 -12.84 8.92
C THR A 107 1.16 -12.95 10.40
N SER A 108 0.82 -11.93 11.20
CA SER A 108 1.10 -11.88 12.63
C SER A 108 0.03 -11.09 13.39
N GLU A 109 -0.03 -11.29 14.71
CA GLU A 109 -0.83 -10.43 15.58
C GLU A 109 -0.31 -8.99 15.52
N PRO A 110 -1.19 -7.98 15.58
CA PRO A 110 -0.79 -6.58 15.59
C PRO A 110 0.10 -6.26 16.78
N LEU A 111 1.21 -5.57 16.55
CA LEU A 111 2.12 -5.13 17.60
C LEU A 111 1.93 -3.64 17.88
N GLN A 112 1.57 -3.27 19.10
CA GLN A 112 1.53 -1.88 19.54
C GLN A 112 2.80 -1.53 20.32
N VAL A 113 3.54 -0.51 19.86
CA VAL A 113 4.81 -0.10 20.47
C VAL A 113 4.57 1.02 21.48
N ASN A 114 4.47 0.73 22.79
CA ASN A 114 4.45 1.71 23.89
C ASN A 114 3.56 2.96 23.64
N ASN A 115 2.23 2.78 23.54
CA ASN A 115 1.26 3.84 23.15
C ASN A 115 1.52 4.53 21.80
N GLY A 116 2.52 4.08 21.03
CA GLY A 116 2.88 4.57 19.71
C GLY A 116 2.15 3.81 18.59
N PRO A 117 2.68 3.89 17.35
CA PRO A 117 2.03 3.33 16.18
C PRO A 117 1.79 1.82 16.25
N LEU A 118 0.69 1.39 15.65
CA LEU A 118 0.36 -0.03 15.47
C LEU A 118 1.12 -0.60 14.27
N MET A 119 1.87 -1.68 14.48
CA MET A 119 2.56 -2.38 13.40
C MET A 119 1.77 -3.61 12.96
N LEU A 120 1.63 -3.76 11.64
CA LEU A 120 0.90 -4.84 10.99
C LEU A 120 1.72 -5.44 9.87
N SER A 121 1.78 -6.78 9.83
CA SER A 121 2.49 -7.52 8.79
C SER A 121 1.51 -8.23 7.87
N PHE A 122 1.76 -8.13 6.58
CA PHE A 122 0.95 -8.71 5.53
C PHE A 122 1.82 -9.44 4.50
N GLU A 123 1.23 -10.45 3.87
CA GLU A 123 1.76 -11.12 2.69
C GLU A 123 0.73 -11.06 1.56
N GLU A 124 1.21 -10.75 0.35
CA GLU A 124 0.43 -10.86 -0.87
C GLU A 124 0.14 -12.33 -1.20
N TRP A 125 -1.14 -12.65 -1.48
CA TRP A 125 -1.66 -14.00 -1.74
C TRP A 125 -1.72 -14.34 -3.23
#